data_AF-A0A1X7R3X4-F1
#
_entry.id   AF-A0A1X7R3X4-F1
#
_cell.length_a   1.000
_cell.length_b   1.000
_cell.length_c   1.000
_cell.angle_alpha   90.00
_cell.angle_beta   90.00
_cell.angle_gamma   90.00
#
_symmetry.space_group_name_H-M   'P 1'
#
loop_
_entity.id
_entity.type
_entity.pdbx_description
1 polymer ?
#
loop_
_entity_poly.entity_id
_entity_poly.type
_entity_poly.pdbx_seq_one_letter_code
_entity_poly.pdbx_strand_id
1 'polypeptide(L)'
;MVKPSSLLLSALLFETTVYGSNVEFRKKTGGVAFIGDELNQTPFPQWLTDFTGMTQWPGLVPPYIPLDFIDMDKIPQYNRYQQGVCDANPREACSFDCDQCVAHDDVSTCRKLSQTFDDGPSPATLKLLQYLHHKATFFTLGINSVNHPDIYHQIQDGGHLIGSHTWSHAYLPSLSNEEIIAQIEWSIWAMNATGNHIPKWFRPPYGGIDNRVRAITRQFGLQAVLWDHDTFDWSLVTNDPFKTEQEIYNDVALWKLIENRGLILEHDGARKTVDVAINVLDLLGDDQLAVSQCVNGIDYIQEF
;
A
#
# COMPACT_ATOMS: atom_id res chain seq x y z
N MET A 1 -8.83 -17.61 -25.33
CA MET A 1 -9.33 -17.11 -24.04
C MET A 1 -8.95 -18.13 -22.98
N VAL A 2 -7.75 -17.98 -22.41
CA VAL A 2 -7.20 -18.93 -21.45
C VAL A 2 -7.31 -18.29 -20.07
N LYS A 3 -8.06 -18.93 -19.18
CA LYS A 3 -8.10 -18.57 -17.75
C LYS A 3 -6.72 -18.84 -17.15
N PRO A 4 -6.08 -17.92 -16.41
CA PRO A 4 -4.95 -18.28 -15.59
C PRO A 4 -5.47 -19.03 -14.36
N SER A 5 -5.05 -20.29 -14.24
CA SER A 5 -5.20 -21.10 -13.04
C SER A 5 -4.30 -20.55 -11.94
N SER A 6 -4.89 -20.23 -10.79
CA SER A 6 -4.19 -19.92 -9.53
C SER A 6 -3.36 -21.13 -9.07
N LEU A 7 -2.05 -21.06 -9.21
CA LEU A 7 -1.12 -22.00 -8.58
C LEU A 7 -0.43 -21.29 -7.42
N LEU A 8 -0.68 -21.83 -6.23
CA LEU A 8 0.03 -21.54 -5.00
C LEU A 8 1.53 -21.77 -5.19
N LEU A 9 2.37 -20.84 -4.72
CA LEU A 9 3.68 -21.20 -4.17
C LEU A 9 4.15 -20.18 -3.15
N SER A 10 3.98 -20.54 -1.87
CA SER A 10 4.65 -19.92 -0.74
C SER A 10 6.16 -20.15 -0.82
N ALA A 11 6.93 -19.12 -1.16
CA ALA A 11 8.38 -19.14 -1.16
C ALA A 11 8.94 -18.80 0.24
N LEU A 12 9.55 -19.80 0.87
CA LEU A 12 10.41 -19.66 2.05
C LEU A 12 11.86 -19.49 1.61
N LEU A 13 12.57 -18.49 2.12
CA LEU A 13 14.03 -18.50 2.22
C LEU A 13 14.47 -18.11 3.62
N PHE A 14 15.09 -19.06 4.31
CA PHE A 14 16.26 -18.82 5.16
C PHE A 14 17.12 -20.08 5.03
N GLU A 15 18.33 -19.94 4.46
CA GLU A 15 19.37 -20.95 4.59
C GLU A 15 19.88 -20.92 6.03
N THR A 16 19.60 -21.98 6.80
CA THR A 16 20.30 -22.24 8.06
C THR A 16 21.52 -23.11 7.76
N THR A 17 22.72 -22.55 7.89
CA THR A 17 23.91 -23.37 8.17
C THR A 17 23.86 -23.77 9.65
N VAL A 18 23.76 -25.07 9.92
CA VAL A 18 23.66 -25.63 11.27
C VAL A 18 25.03 -25.75 11.92
N TYR A 19 25.20 -25.14 13.08
CA TYR A 19 26.03 -25.67 14.17
C TYR A 19 25.40 -25.30 15.52
N GLY A 20 25.07 -26.30 16.34
CA GLY A 20 24.80 -26.12 17.78
C GLY A 20 23.34 -25.97 18.17
N SER A 21 22.86 -26.97 18.92
CA SER A 21 21.57 -27.10 19.60
C SER A 21 20.97 -25.83 20.21
N ASN A 22 19.77 -25.44 19.76
CA ASN A 22 18.58 -25.11 20.56
C ASN A 22 17.41 -24.75 19.61
N VAL A 23 16.30 -25.49 19.68
CA VAL A 23 15.11 -25.29 18.84
C VAL A 23 14.12 -24.42 19.60
N GLU A 24 13.84 -23.21 19.09
CA GLU A 24 12.75 -22.35 19.54
C GLU A 24 11.71 -22.22 18.42
N PHE A 25 10.45 -22.55 18.70
CA PHE A 25 9.35 -22.51 17.73
C PHE A 25 8.91 -21.06 17.47
N ARG A 26 9.30 -20.46 16.35
CA ARG A 26 8.71 -19.19 15.86
C ARG A 26 7.55 -19.45 14.88
N LYS A 27 6.38 -18.87 15.20
CA LYS A 27 5.20 -18.77 14.32
C LYS A 27 5.55 -17.89 13.10
N LYS A 28 5.29 -18.40 11.89
CA LYS A 28 5.48 -17.69 10.61
C LYS A 28 4.36 -16.66 10.40
N THR A 29 4.72 -15.40 10.18
CA THR A 29 3.86 -14.38 9.55
C THR A 29 4.70 -13.69 8.49
N GLY A 30 4.25 -13.73 7.23
CA GLY A 30 4.89 -13.04 6.11
C GLY A 30 4.39 -11.61 6.08
N GLY A 31 5.28 -10.67 6.35
CA GLY A 31 5.06 -9.24 6.20
C GLY A 31 6.40 -8.59 5.85
N VAL A 32 6.39 -7.68 4.87
CA VAL A 32 7.59 -7.00 4.32
C VAL A 32 7.98 -5.79 5.18
N ALA A 33 7.50 -5.70 6.41
CA ALA A 33 7.81 -4.60 7.31
C ALA A 33 9.29 -4.68 7.73
N PHE A 34 10.08 -3.74 7.23
CA PHE A 34 11.46 -3.55 7.66
C PHE A 34 11.43 -2.78 8.99
N ILE A 35 11.75 -3.48 10.09
CA ILE A 35 11.93 -2.84 11.40
C ILE A 35 13.28 -2.10 11.34
N GLY A 36 13.24 -0.78 11.16
CA GLY A 36 14.42 0.08 11.24
C GLY A 36 15.01 0.14 12.66
N ASP A 37 16.28 0.53 12.77
CA ASP A 37 16.96 0.75 14.06
C ASP A 37 16.13 1.70 14.95
N GLU A 38 15.84 1.29 16.20
CA GLU A 38 14.97 1.98 17.17
C GLU A 38 15.34 3.45 17.48
N LEU A 39 16.49 3.94 17.00
CA LEU A 39 17.03 5.26 17.35
C LEU A 39 16.52 6.43 16.49
N ASN A 40 15.72 6.19 15.44
CA ASN A 40 15.25 7.26 14.54
C ASN A 40 13.74 7.22 14.23
N GLN A 41 12.95 6.51 15.05
CA GLN A 41 11.50 6.46 14.87
C GLN A 41 10.83 7.80 15.20
N THR A 42 9.69 8.08 14.56
CA THR A 42 8.77 9.15 14.96
C THR A 42 8.43 8.96 16.44
N PRO A 43 8.67 9.95 17.31
CA PRO A 43 8.31 9.84 18.72
C PRO A 43 6.80 9.58 18.89
N PHE A 44 6.43 8.66 19.78
CA PHE A 44 5.03 8.43 20.10
C PHE A 44 4.44 9.69 20.76
N PRO A 45 3.45 10.37 20.14
CA PRO A 45 3.07 11.70 20.57
C PRO A 45 2.22 11.68 21.83
N GLN A 46 2.30 12.77 22.62
CA GLN A 46 1.56 12.88 23.88
C GLN A 46 0.04 12.79 23.67
N TRP A 47 -0.50 13.40 22.61
CA TRP A 47 -1.94 13.34 22.34
C TRP A 47 -2.43 11.91 22.11
N LEU A 48 -1.62 11.05 21.49
CA LEU A 48 -1.96 9.65 21.26
C LEU A 48 -1.83 8.83 22.55
N THR A 49 -0.87 9.19 23.41
CA THR A 49 -0.76 8.65 24.77
C THR A 49 -2.00 8.97 25.59
N ASP A 50 -2.43 10.23 25.57
CA ASP A 50 -3.62 10.68 26.32
C ASP A 50 -4.90 10.00 25.82
N PHE A 51 -4.96 9.70 24.51
CA PHE A 51 -6.11 9.05 23.89
C PHE A 51 -6.15 7.52 24.10
N THR A 52 -5.01 6.84 23.95
CA THR A 52 -4.94 5.36 23.93
C THR A 52 -4.42 4.75 25.23
N GLY A 53 -3.74 5.53 26.06
CA GLY A 53 -2.94 5.04 27.20
C GLY A 53 -1.66 4.31 26.81
N MET A 54 -1.32 4.22 25.51
CA MET A 54 -0.10 3.58 25.02
C MET A 54 1.05 4.57 24.98
N THR A 55 2.29 4.07 24.99
CA THR A 55 3.51 4.91 24.95
C THR A 55 4.47 4.51 23.84
N GLN A 56 4.05 3.62 22.96
CA GLN A 56 4.86 3.09 21.85
C GLN A 56 3.96 2.67 20.70
N TRP A 57 4.50 2.75 19.48
CA TRP A 57 3.81 2.27 18.28
C TRP A 57 3.56 0.76 18.36
N PRO A 58 2.45 0.25 17.83
CA PRO A 58 2.15 -1.18 17.88
C PRO A 58 3.04 -1.99 16.93
N GLY A 59 3.03 -3.31 17.09
CA GLY A 59 3.65 -4.22 16.12
C GLY A 59 2.80 -4.38 14.85
N LEU A 60 3.04 -5.47 14.10
CA LEU A 60 2.32 -5.75 12.85
C LEU A 60 0.81 -5.91 13.00
N VAL A 61 0.32 -6.29 14.17
CA VAL A 61 -1.11 -6.40 14.45
C VAL A 61 -1.47 -5.26 15.41
N PRO A 62 -1.98 -4.13 14.90
CA PRO A 62 -2.32 -3.00 15.74
C PRO A 62 -3.58 -3.30 16.57
N PRO A 63 -3.67 -2.81 17.81
CA PRO A 63 -4.87 -2.96 18.62
C PRO A 63 -6.00 -2.10 18.04
N TYR A 64 -7.22 -2.62 18.07
CA TYR A 64 -8.41 -1.83 17.75
C TYR A 64 -8.73 -0.84 18.87
N ILE A 65 -8.83 0.44 18.51
CA ILE A 65 -9.27 1.51 19.41
C ILE A 65 -10.64 2.01 18.91
N PRO A 66 -11.73 1.91 19.70
CA PRO A 66 -13.03 2.39 19.27
C PRO A 66 -13.04 3.89 18.97
N LEU A 67 -13.63 4.26 17.83
CA LEU A 67 -13.83 5.65 17.40
C LEU A 67 -15.32 5.92 17.27
N ASP A 68 -15.82 6.94 17.97
CA ASP A 68 -17.26 7.24 18.07
C ASP A 68 -17.93 7.55 16.72
N PHE A 69 -17.16 7.97 15.72
CA PHE A 69 -17.67 8.25 14.38
C PHE A 69 -17.82 6.99 13.49
N ILE A 70 -17.29 5.84 13.93
CA ILE A 70 -17.43 4.58 13.21
C ILE A 70 -18.78 3.93 13.55
N ASP A 71 -19.60 3.83 12.53
CA ASP A 71 -20.91 3.20 12.54
C ASP A 71 -20.80 1.78 11.95
N MET A 72 -20.74 0.79 12.84
CA MET A 72 -20.62 -0.62 12.47
C MET A 72 -21.85 -1.14 11.72
N ASP A 73 -23.03 -0.54 11.93
CA ASP A 73 -24.28 -0.96 11.29
C ASP A 73 -24.32 -0.59 9.81
N LYS A 74 -23.50 0.38 9.38
CA LYS A 74 -23.31 0.74 7.96
C LYS A 74 -22.37 -0.19 7.20
N ILE A 75 -21.69 -1.10 7.89
CA ILE A 75 -20.77 -2.04 7.25
C ILE A 75 -21.58 -3.24 6.73
N PRO A 76 -21.61 -3.49 5.41
CA PRO A 76 -22.37 -4.59 4.85
C PRO A 76 -21.80 -5.94 5.32
N GLN A 77 -22.68 -6.93 5.44
CA GLN A 77 -22.30 -8.25 5.93
C GLN A 77 -21.86 -9.13 4.77
N TYR A 78 -20.55 -9.38 4.68
CA TYR A 78 -19.92 -10.31 3.74
C TYR A 78 -18.94 -11.22 4.49
N ASN A 79 -18.73 -12.42 3.96
CA ASN A 79 -17.78 -13.37 4.54
C ASN A 79 -16.36 -12.85 4.45
N ARG A 80 -15.54 -13.15 5.46
CA ARG A 80 -14.09 -12.99 5.36
C ARG A 80 -13.52 -14.05 4.43
N TYR A 81 -12.51 -13.69 3.64
CA TYR A 81 -11.88 -14.62 2.72
C TYR A 81 -10.37 -14.41 2.63
N GLN A 82 -9.65 -15.45 2.21
CA GLN A 82 -8.20 -15.41 2.03
C GLN A 82 -7.87 -15.00 0.59
N GLN A 83 -6.70 -14.41 0.38
CA GLN A 83 -6.25 -14.01 -0.94
C GLN A 83 -6.32 -15.18 -1.93
N GLY A 84 -6.88 -14.93 -3.12
CA GLY A 84 -7.08 -15.93 -4.17
C GLY A 84 -8.30 -16.83 -3.99
N VAL A 85 -9.07 -16.69 -2.90
CA VAL A 85 -10.32 -17.44 -2.66
C VAL A 85 -11.53 -16.58 -3.03
N CYS A 86 -11.92 -16.60 -4.30
CA CYS A 86 -12.91 -15.68 -4.87
C CYS A 86 -14.37 -16.14 -4.78
N ASP A 87 -14.63 -17.40 -4.45
CA ASP A 87 -16.00 -17.94 -4.35
C ASP A 87 -16.63 -17.73 -2.96
N ALA A 88 -15.96 -17.03 -2.05
CA ALA A 88 -16.42 -16.84 -0.68
C ALA A 88 -17.62 -15.88 -0.55
N ASN A 89 -17.78 -14.97 -1.52
CA ASN A 89 -18.83 -13.96 -1.57
C ASN A 89 -19.40 -13.84 -2.99
N PRO A 90 -20.63 -13.35 -3.14
CA PRO A 90 -21.20 -13.10 -4.46
C PRO A 90 -20.61 -11.80 -5.05
N ARG A 91 -20.78 -11.58 -6.36
CA ARG A 91 -20.19 -10.43 -7.08
C ARG A 91 -20.63 -9.06 -6.54
N GLU A 92 -21.79 -9.00 -5.90
CA GLU A 92 -22.32 -7.80 -5.25
C GLU A 92 -21.45 -7.34 -4.06
N ALA A 93 -20.57 -8.20 -3.53
CA ALA A 93 -19.52 -7.79 -2.60
C ALA A 93 -18.51 -6.83 -3.24
N CYS A 94 -18.48 -6.76 -4.59
CA CYS A 94 -17.62 -5.88 -5.38
C CYS A 94 -16.14 -5.98 -4.99
N SER A 95 -15.59 -7.19 -5.07
CA SER A 95 -14.15 -7.40 -4.86
C SER A 95 -13.35 -6.96 -6.09
N PHE A 96 -12.33 -6.11 -5.88
CA PHE A 96 -11.41 -5.74 -6.96
C PHE A 96 -10.45 -6.88 -7.31
N ASP A 97 -9.86 -7.52 -6.31
CA ASP A 97 -8.88 -8.59 -6.51
C ASP A 97 -9.48 -9.85 -7.18
N CYS A 98 -10.77 -10.12 -6.97
CA CYS A 98 -11.45 -11.28 -7.55
C CYS A 98 -12.23 -10.97 -8.84
N ASP A 99 -12.97 -9.86 -8.87
CA ASP A 99 -13.88 -9.54 -9.97
C ASP A 99 -13.49 -8.28 -10.75
N GLN A 100 -12.37 -7.63 -10.41
CA GLN A 100 -11.98 -6.30 -10.92
C GLN A 100 -13.10 -5.27 -10.73
N CYS A 101 -13.90 -5.42 -9.67
CA CYS A 101 -15.00 -4.53 -9.39
C CYS A 101 -14.50 -3.22 -8.78
N VAL A 102 -14.84 -2.11 -9.43
CA VAL A 102 -14.50 -0.74 -9.04
C VAL A 102 -15.80 -0.02 -8.67
N ALA A 103 -15.84 0.57 -7.48
CA ALA A 103 -16.98 1.40 -7.07
C ALA A 103 -16.91 2.78 -7.75
N HIS A 104 -18.03 3.47 -7.84
CA HIS A 104 -18.15 4.75 -8.56
C HIS A 104 -17.17 5.86 -8.10
N ASP A 105 -16.75 5.81 -6.84
CA ASP A 105 -15.85 6.74 -6.18
C ASP A 105 -14.43 6.20 -6.03
N ASP A 106 -14.14 4.98 -6.47
CA ASP A 106 -12.76 4.50 -6.53
C ASP A 106 -12.02 5.19 -7.69
N VAL A 107 -10.75 5.52 -7.48
CA VAL A 107 -9.87 5.99 -8.54
C VAL A 107 -9.13 4.80 -9.12
N SER A 108 -9.47 4.35 -10.33
CA SER A 108 -8.81 3.21 -11.00
C SER A 108 -7.98 3.59 -12.22
N THR A 109 -8.08 4.83 -12.70
CA THR A 109 -7.35 5.31 -13.88
C THR A 109 -7.02 6.79 -13.74
N CYS A 110 -6.14 7.29 -14.61
CA CYS A 110 -5.77 8.69 -14.71
C CYS A 110 -5.90 9.18 -16.15
N ARG A 111 -6.13 10.50 -16.31
CA ARG A 111 -6.19 11.17 -17.62
C ARG A 111 -4.83 11.36 -18.29
N LYS A 112 -3.74 11.15 -17.54
CA LYS A 112 -2.35 11.07 -18.02
C LYS A 112 -1.72 9.81 -17.44
N LEU A 113 -0.51 9.48 -17.87
CA LEU A 113 0.31 8.48 -17.20
C LEU A 113 0.64 8.97 -15.78
N SER A 114 0.65 8.07 -14.82
CA SER A 114 0.83 8.42 -13.42
C SER A 114 1.46 7.25 -12.67
N GLN A 115 2.76 7.38 -12.38
CA GLN A 115 3.50 6.44 -11.54
C GLN A 115 3.08 6.57 -10.08
N THR A 116 2.80 5.41 -9.48
CA THR A 116 2.45 5.31 -8.07
C THR A 116 3.24 4.19 -7.41
N PHE A 117 3.70 4.45 -6.18
CA PHE A 117 4.66 3.59 -5.49
C PHE A 117 4.11 3.12 -4.15
N ASP A 118 4.08 1.82 -3.94
CA ASP A 118 3.58 1.17 -2.72
C ASP A 118 4.74 0.63 -1.84
N ASP A 119 4.41 0.39 -0.57
CA ASP A 119 5.23 -0.25 0.49
C ASP A 119 6.29 0.61 1.17
N GLY A 120 6.62 1.77 0.63
CA GLY A 120 7.52 2.74 1.28
C GLY A 120 6.97 3.35 2.58
N PRO A 121 7.72 4.28 3.20
CA PRO A 121 9.07 4.67 2.82
C PRO A 121 10.09 3.58 3.19
N SER A 122 11.15 3.45 2.40
CA SER A 122 12.26 2.53 2.66
C SER A 122 13.58 3.20 2.28
N PRO A 123 14.74 2.66 2.68
CA PRO A 123 16.03 3.14 2.17
C PRO A 123 16.13 3.13 0.63
N ALA A 124 15.37 2.28 -0.07
CA ALA A 124 15.33 2.27 -1.53
C ALA A 124 14.59 3.49 -2.10
N THR A 125 13.58 4.01 -1.40
CA THR A 125 12.83 5.22 -1.77
C THR A 125 13.74 6.42 -2.00
N LEU A 126 14.80 6.57 -1.19
CA LEU A 126 15.79 7.66 -1.36
C LEU A 126 16.43 7.67 -2.74
N LYS A 127 16.68 6.49 -3.32
CA LYS A 127 17.21 6.39 -4.67
C LYS A 127 16.16 6.86 -5.68
N LEU A 128 14.90 6.42 -5.55
CA LEU A 128 13.82 6.82 -6.45
C LEU A 128 13.62 8.34 -6.47
N LEU A 129 13.61 9.00 -5.31
CA LEU A 129 13.44 10.45 -5.17
C LEU A 129 14.51 11.27 -5.93
N GLN A 130 15.71 10.73 -6.15
CA GLN A 130 16.76 11.41 -6.91
C GLN A 130 16.48 11.49 -8.41
N TYR A 131 15.64 10.60 -8.93
CA TYR A 131 15.31 10.50 -10.35
C TYR A 131 13.95 11.10 -10.67
N LEU A 132 13.06 11.26 -9.70
CA LEU A 132 11.77 11.90 -9.92
C LEU A 132 11.93 13.41 -10.17
N HIS A 133 11.52 13.86 -11.35
CA HIS A 133 11.50 15.28 -11.74
C HIS A 133 10.08 15.85 -11.82
N HIS A 134 9.09 15.07 -11.43
CA HIS A 134 7.68 15.43 -11.37
C HIS A 134 7.03 14.87 -10.09
N LYS A 135 5.79 15.28 -9.81
CA LYS A 135 5.05 14.80 -8.64
C LYS A 135 4.47 13.39 -8.89
N ALA A 136 5.03 12.39 -8.23
CA ALA A 136 4.43 11.05 -8.12
C ALA A 136 3.52 10.91 -6.88
N THR A 137 2.89 9.73 -6.74
CA THR A 137 2.10 9.36 -5.56
C THR A 137 2.73 8.18 -4.84
N PHE A 138 2.90 8.28 -3.53
CA PHE A 138 3.43 7.22 -2.66
C PHE A 138 2.32 6.74 -1.72
N PHE A 139 2.05 5.44 -1.69
CA PHE A 139 1.15 4.84 -0.70
C PHE A 139 2.01 4.15 0.36
N THR A 140 2.10 4.80 1.51
CA THR A 140 3.05 4.42 2.55
C THR A 140 2.42 3.52 3.61
N LEU A 141 3.18 2.54 4.09
CA LEU A 141 2.81 1.78 5.28
C LEU A 141 2.98 2.65 6.52
N GLY A 142 1.99 2.61 7.42
CA GLY A 142 2.04 3.36 8.68
C GLY A 142 3.26 2.99 9.52
N ILE A 143 3.58 1.70 9.59
CA ILE A 143 4.76 1.21 10.32
C ILE A 143 6.07 1.71 9.71
N ASN A 144 6.15 1.81 8.38
CA ASN A 144 7.34 2.33 7.71
C ASN A 144 7.45 3.85 7.84
N SER A 145 6.31 4.56 7.84
CA SER A 145 6.26 6.01 8.04
C SER A 145 6.85 6.40 9.39
N VAL A 146 6.50 5.69 10.46
CA VAL A 146 7.08 5.94 11.79
C VAL A 146 8.54 5.50 11.89
N ASN A 147 8.95 4.46 11.15
CA ASN A 147 10.33 3.94 11.19
C ASN A 147 11.33 4.71 10.32
N HIS A 148 10.85 5.41 9.30
CA HIS A 148 11.65 6.16 8.33
C HIS A 148 11.14 7.60 8.16
N PRO A 149 10.99 8.39 9.25
CA PRO A 149 10.41 9.72 9.18
C PRO A 149 11.24 10.69 8.32
N ASP A 150 12.56 10.53 8.28
CA ASP A 150 13.46 11.32 7.44
C ASP A 150 13.21 11.11 5.95
N ILE A 151 12.88 9.88 5.55
CA ILE A 151 12.54 9.54 4.16
C ILE A 151 11.12 10.01 3.85
N TYR A 152 10.19 9.85 4.79
CA TYR A 152 8.83 10.39 4.69
C TYR A 152 8.85 11.90 4.41
N HIS A 153 9.61 12.66 5.19
CA HIS A 153 9.77 14.09 4.98
C HIS A 153 10.40 14.43 3.64
N GLN A 154 11.36 13.65 3.13
CA GLN A 154 11.90 13.87 1.79
C GLN A 154 10.88 13.64 0.68
N ILE A 155 9.97 12.67 0.83
CA ILE A 155 8.84 12.51 -0.09
C ILE A 155 7.96 13.77 -0.06
N GLN A 156 7.62 14.24 1.14
CA GLN A 156 6.75 15.41 1.35
C GLN A 156 7.38 16.72 0.85
N ASP A 157 8.66 16.96 1.15
CA ASP A 157 9.44 18.13 0.74
C ASP A 157 9.66 18.17 -0.78
N GLY A 158 9.69 17.00 -1.43
CA GLY A 158 9.65 16.87 -2.90
C GLY A 158 8.28 17.26 -3.51
N GLY A 159 7.28 17.53 -2.67
CA GLY A 159 5.93 17.90 -3.08
C GLY A 159 5.11 16.75 -3.66
N HIS A 160 5.56 15.51 -3.45
CA HIS A 160 4.84 14.30 -3.85
C HIS A 160 3.56 14.13 -3.02
N LEU A 161 2.59 13.40 -3.57
CA LEU A 161 1.38 13.04 -2.85
C LEU A 161 1.64 11.80 -1.99
N ILE A 162 1.24 11.83 -0.72
CA ILE A 162 1.36 10.68 0.18
C ILE A 162 -0.04 10.17 0.58
N GLY A 163 -0.35 8.94 0.22
CA GLY A 163 -1.55 8.21 0.61
C GLY A 163 -1.25 7.09 1.62
N SER A 164 -2.29 6.54 2.24
CA SER A 164 -2.16 5.40 3.16
C SER A 164 -2.11 4.08 2.39
N HIS A 165 -1.27 3.16 2.83
CA HIS A 165 -1.27 1.76 2.40
C HIS A 165 -1.58 0.78 3.55
N THR A 166 -2.42 1.20 4.51
CA THR A 166 -2.63 0.54 5.82
C THR A 166 -1.45 0.68 6.78
N TRP A 167 -1.59 0.13 7.99
CA TRP A 167 -0.55 0.11 8.99
C TRP A 167 0.58 -0.88 8.63
N SER A 168 0.24 -2.12 8.30
CA SER A 168 1.23 -3.22 8.19
C SER A 168 1.05 -4.15 7.00
N HIS A 169 0.35 -3.70 5.94
CA HIS A 169 0.17 -4.43 4.69
C HIS A 169 -0.68 -5.71 4.83
N ALA A 170 -1.68 -5.69 5.71
CA ALA A 170 -2.56 -6.85 5.90
C ALA A 170 -3.59 -6.97 4.75
N TYR A 171 -3.89 -8.20 4.33
CA TYR A 171 -4.96 -8.46 3.36
C TYR A 171 -6.34 -8.25 4.00
N LEU A 172 -6.90 -7.05 3.80
CA LEU A 172 -8.08 -6.55 4.50
C LEU A 172 -9.31 -7.46 4.42
N PRO A 173 -9.65 -8.14 3.30
CA PRO A 173 -10.84 -8.98 3.23
C PRO A 173 -10.80 -10.20 4.16
N SER A 174 -9.61 -10.61 4.62
CA SER A 174 -9.45 -11.71 5.59
C SER A 174 -9.68 -11.30 7.04
N LEU A 175 -9.66 -10.00 7.33
CA LEU A 175 -9.72 -9.44 8.67
C LEU A 175 -11.17 -9.22 9.14
N SER A 176 -11.38 -9.09 10.45
CA SER A 176 -12.63 -8.57 11.03
C SER A 176 -12.80 -7.07 10.72
N ASN A 177 -13.98 -6.51 10.97
CA ASN A 177 -14.19 -5.07 10.77
C ASN A 177 -13.31 -4.24 11.70
N GLU A 178 -13.20 -4.63 12.96
CA GLU A 178 -12.33 -4.03 13.98
C GLU A 178 -10.85 -4.09 13.57
N GLU A 179 -10.41 -5.21 13.02
CA GLU A 179 -9.03 -5.37 12.53
C GLU A 179 -8.75 -4.49 11.31
N ILE A 180 -9.72 -4.31 10.39
CA ILE A 180 -9.60 -3.36 9.28
C ILE A 180 -9.54 -1.93 9.82
N ILE A 181 -10.42 -1.56 10.76
CA ILE A 181 -10.43 -0.23 11.38
C ILE A 181 -9.07 0.05 12.02
N ALA A 182 -8.51 -0.90 12.77
CA ALA A 182 -7.19 -0.79 13.38
C ALA A 182 -6.08 -0.55 12.33
N GLN A 183 -6.13 -1.25 11.19
CA GLN A 183 -5.15 -1.04 10.12
C GLN A 183 -5.22 0.37 9.52
N ILE A 184 -6.41 0.96 9.42
CA ILE A 184 -6.62 2.28 8.84
C ILE A 184 -6.30 3.39 9.85
N GLU A 185 -6.80 3.28 11.09
CA GLU A 185 -6.64 4.32 12.10
C GLU A 185 -5.18 4.53 12.50
N TRP A 186 -4.42 3.44 12.71
CA TRP A 186 -3.01 3.52 13.07
C TRP A 186 -2.15 4.05 11.93
N SER A 187 -2.53 3.78 10.68
CA SER A 187 -1.89 4.40 9.51
C SER A 187 -2.14 5.92 9.48
N ILE A 188 -3.38 6.36 9.68
CA ILE A 188 -3.72 7.79 9.74
C ILE A 188 -2.98 8.50 10.88
N TRP A 189 -2.93 7.91 12.07
CA TRP A 189 -2.23 8.49 13.22
C TRP A 189 -0.72 8.57 13.02
N ALA A 190 -0.12 7.57 12.38
CA ALA A 190 1.27 7.62 11.97
C ALA A 190 1.54 8.76 11.00
N MET A 191 0.73 8.88 9.94
CA MET A 191 0.87 9.96 8.95
C MET A 191 0.67 11.35 9.58
N ASN A 192 -0.24 11.49 10.55
CA ASN A 192 -0.39 12.72 11.31
C ASN A 192 0.85 13.02 12.17
N ALA A 193 1.31 12.04 12.95
CA ALA A 193 2.45 12.22 13.86
C ALA A 193 3.76 12.48 13.11
N THR A 194 3.94 11.87 11.94
CA THR A 194 5.15 11.99 11.13
C THR A 194 5.07 13.17 10.16
N GLY A 195 4.00 13.26 9.37
CA GLY A 195 3.87 14.21 8.25
C GLY A 195 2.99 15.43 8.50
N ASN A 196 2.35 15.51 9.66
CA ASN A 196 1.44 16.61 10.04
C ASN A 196 0.25 16.78 9.07
N HIS A 197 -0.30 15.67 8.57
CA HIS A 197 -1.46 15.67 7.69
C HIS A 197 -2.34 14.41 7.86
N ILE A 198 -3.57 14.47 7.33
CA ILE A 198 -4.50 13.34 7.25
C ILE A 198 -4.68 12.94 5.78
N PRO A 199 -4.38 11.68 5.39
CA PRO A 199 -4.48 11.24 4.00
C PRO A 199 -5.91 11.37 3.47
N LYS A 200 -6.05 11.76 2.20
CA LYS A 200 -7.30 11.61 1.45
C LYS A 200 -7.37 10.28 0.70
N TRP A 201 -6.21 9.79 0.29
CA TRP A 201 -6.07 8.66 -0.62
C TRP A 201 -5.58 7.43 0.12
N PHE A 202 -6.12 6.28 -0.25
CA PHE A 202 -5.77 4.99 0.33
C PHE A 202 -5.66 3.95 -0.77
N ARG A 203 -4.62 3.11 -0.72
CA ARG A 203 -4.51 1.94 -1.58
C ARG A 203 -4.62 0.66 -0.76
N PRO A 204 -5.53 -0.27 -1.10
CA PRO A 204 -5.62 -1.55 -0.42
C PRO A 204 -4.44 -2.47 -0.79
N PRO A 205 -3.71 -3.02 0.19
CA PRO A 205 -2.75 -4.09 -0.04
C PRO A 205 -3.33 -5.19 -0.90
N TYR A 206 -2.55 -5.67 -1.87
CA TYR A 206 -2.93 -6.73 -2.81
C TYR A 206 -4.13 -6.41 -3.72
N GLY A 207 -4.62 -5.16 -3.75
CA GLY A 207 -5.91 -4.84 -4.35
C GLY A 207 -7.10 -5.44 -3.58
N GLY A 208 -6.86 -5.93 -2.35
CA GLY A 208 -7.83 -6.61 -1.50
C GLY A 208 -8.84 -5.64 -0.93
N ILE A 209 -9.87 -5.32 -1.72
CA ILE A 209 -10.94 -4.41 -1.33
C ILE A 209 -12.28 -4.95 -1.80
N ASP A 210 -13.22 -5.03 -0.87
CA ASP A 210 -14.62 -5.33 -1.08
C ASP A 210 -15.50 -4.21 -0.50
N ASN A 211 -16.82 -4.41 -0.53
CA ASN A 211 -17.76 -3.44 0.02
C ASN A 211 -17.68 -3.28 1.55
N ARG A 212 -17.14 -4.25 2.31
CA ARG A 212 -16.85 -4.06 3.74
C ARG A 212 -15.71 -3.06 3.92
N VAL A 213 -14.60 -3.28 3.22
CA VAL A 213 -13.42 -2.42 3.29
C VAL A 213 -13.78 -0.99 2.85
N ARG A 214 -14.51 -0.82 1.74
CA ARG A 214 -14.96 0.51 1.29
C ARG A 214 -15.88 1.20 2.29
N ALA A 215 -16.81 0.45 2.91
CA ALA A 215 -17.70 1.04 3.92
C ALA A 215 -16.92 1.56 5.14
N ILE A 216 -15.82 0.91 5.51
CA ILE A 216 -14.95 1.36 6.61
C ILE A 216 -14.11 2.57 6.19
N THR A 217 -13.37 2.49 5.08
CA THR A 217 -12.45 3.56 4.66
C THR A 217 -13.18 4.87 4.35
N ARG A 218 -14.41 4.82 3.82
CA ARG A 218 -15.25 6.01 3.60
C ARG A 218 -15.63 6.73 4.90
N GLN A 219 -15.75 6.03 6.02
CA GLN A 219 -16.06 6.66 7.32
C GLN A 219 -14.88 7.47 7.85
N PHE A 220 -13.66 7.15 7.44
CA PHE A 220 -12.46 7.97 7.65
C PHE A 220 -12.31 9.10 6.61
N GLY A 221 -13.24 9.20 5.65
CA GLY A 221 -13.16 10.16 4.54
C GLY A 221 -12.18 9.76 3.43
N LEU A 222 -11.57 8.58 3.52
CA LEU A 222 -10.61 8.07 2.55
C LEU A 222 -11.29 7.65 1.25
N GLN A 223 -10.55 7.76 0.16
CA GLN A 223 -10.97 7.31 -1.16
C GLN A 223 -9.97 6.27 -1.68
N ALA A 224 -10.49 5.14 -2.17
CA ALA A 224 -9.65 4.04 -2.64
C ALA A 224 -9.01 4.40 -3.98
N VAL A 225 -7.73 4.06 -4.12
CA VAL A 225 -6.95 4.21 -5.35
C VAL A 225 -6.45 2.84 -5.77
N LEU A 226 -6.91 2.39 -6.92
CA LEU A 226 -6.54 1.15 -7.58
C LEU A 226 -5.58 1.49 -8.73
N TRP A 227 -5.53 0.63 -9.75
CA TRP A 227 -4.69 0.80 -10.93
C TRP A 227 -5.34 0.16 -12.15
N ASP A 228 -4.91 0.57 -13.34
CA ASP A 228 -5.27 -0.03 -14.63
C ASP A 228 -4.06 -0.60 -15.39
N HIS A 229 -2.85 -0.43 -14.84
CA HIS A 229 -1.64 -1.13 -15.28
C HIS A 229 -0.84 -1.65 -14.09
N ASP A 230 -0.58 -2.96 -14.05
CA ASP A 230 0.28 -3.61 -13.04
C ASP A 230 1.61 -4.01 -13.68
N THR A 231 2.72 -3.53 -13.14
CA THR A 231 4.06 -3.91 -13.65
C THR A 231 4.43 -5.34 -13.30
N PHE A 232 3.90 -5.88 -12.20
CA PHE A 232 4.38 -7.11 -11.56
C PHE A 232 5.87 -7.05 -11.14
N ASP A 233 6.41 -5.85 -10.90
CA ASP A 233 7.77 -5.62 -10.42
C ASP A 233 8.07 -6.35 -9.11
N TRP A 234 7.09 -6.44 -8.22
CA TRP A 234 7.15 -7.17 -6.95
C TRP A 234 7.58 -8.63 -7.13
N SER A 235 7.29 -9.25 -8.28
CA SER A 235 7.66 -10.64 -8.52
C SER A 235 9.18 -10.83 -8.65
N LEU A 236 9.92 -9.78 -9.03
CA LEU A 236 11.38 -9.78 -9.18
C LEU A 236 12.14 -9.92 -7.86
N VAL A 237 11.49 -9.66 -6.73
CA VAL A 237 12.06 -9.84 -5.38
C VAL A 237 11.63 -11.15 -4.73
N THR A 238 10.97 -12.02 -5.50
CA THR A 238 10.62 -13.39 -5.10
C THR A 238 11.57 -14.40 -5.74
N ASN A 239 11.50 -15.66 -5.31
CA ASN A 239 12.35 -16.73 -5.87
C ASN A 239 11.91 -17.21 -7.25
N ASP A 240 10.68 -16.90 -7.65
CA ASP A 240 10.06 -17.37 -8.89
C ASP A 240 9.39 -16.18 -9.57
N PRO A 241 10.18 -15.33 -10.27
CA PRO A 241 9.67 -14.11 -10.85
C PRO A 241 8.65 -14.42 -11.93
N PHE A 242 7.49 -13.78 -11.83
CA PHE A 242 6.40 -13.92 -12.80
C PHE A 242 6.72 -13.26 -14.13
N LYS A 243 7.49 -12.17 -14.10
CA LYS A 243 8.02 -11.48 -15.28
C LYS A 243 9.51 -11.20 -15.12
N THR A 244 10.21 -11.16 -16.24
CA THR A 244 11.54 -10.55 -16.33
C THR A 244 11.44 -9.03 -16.45
N GLU A 245 12.50 -8.29 -16.09
CA GLU A 245 12.53 -6.83 -16.29
C GLU A 245 12.22 -6.41 -17.73
N GLN A 246 12.73 -7.14 -18.72
CA GLN A 246 12.51 -6.80 -20.13
C GLN A 246 11.04 -6.96 -20.53
N GLU A 247 10.34 -7.97 -20.00
CA GLU A 247 8.90 -8.12 -20.21
C GLU A 247 8.12 -6.97 -19.58
N ILE A 248 8.51 -6.53 -18.38
CA ILE A 248 7.92 -5.35 -17.73
C ILE A 248 8.09 -4.11 -18.62
N TYR A 249 9.31 -3.83 -19.09
CA TYR A 249 9.57 -2.66 -19.94
C TYR A 249 8.81 -2.73 -21.27
N ASN A 250 8.69 -3.92 -21.87
CA ASN A 250 7.93 -4.11 -23.11
C ASN A 250 6.43 -3.85 -22.89
N ASP A 251 5.87 -4.34 -21.79
CA ASP A 251 4.45 -4.16 -21.45
C ASP A 251 4.13 -2.69 -21.15
N VAL A 252 5.01 -2.00 -20.42
CA VAL A 252 4.89 -0.56 -20.13
C VAL A 252 4.99 0.26 -21.42
N ALA A 253 5.97 -0.03 -22.29
CA ALA A 253 6.12 0.66 -23.57
C ALA A 253 4.91 0.44 -24.48
N LEU A 254 4.36 -0.78 -24.49
CA LEU A 254 3.13 -1.08 -25.22
C LEU A 254 1.94 -0.32 -24.65
N TRP A 255 1.74 -0.34 -23.33
CA TRP A 255 0.66 0.38 -22.64
C TRP A 255 0.71 1.89 -22.93
N LYS A 256 1.89 2.51 -22.84
CA LYS A 256 2.10 3.90 -23.24
C LYS A 256 1.71 4.15 -24.70
N LEU A 257 2.05 3.23 -25.61
CA LEU A 257 1.73 3.37 -27.03
C LEU A 257 0.21 3.25 -27.31
N ILE A 258 -0.50 2.36 -26.61
CA ILE A 258 -1.90 2.04 -26.89
C ILE A 258 -2.90 2.94 -26.13
N GLU A 259 -2.64 3.25 -24.87
CA GLU A 259 -3.55 4.01 -24.00
C GLU A 259 -3.02 5.43 -23.75
N ASN A 260 -1.70 5.57 -23.54
CA ASN A 260 -1.01 6.83 -23.22
C ASN A 260 -1.63 7.61 -22.03
N ARG A 261 -2.27 6.89 -21.11
CA ARG A 261 -2.88 7.38 -19.88
C ARG A 261 -3.11 6.22 -18.92
N GLY A 262 -3.26 6.52 -17.63
CA GLY A 262 -3.68 5.57 -16.61
C GLY A 262 -2.78 5.60 -15.37
N LEU A 263 -3.08 4.73 -14.42
CA LEU A 263 -2.38 4.59 -13.14
C LEU A 263 -1.60 3.29 -13.14
N ILE A 264 -0.29 3.40 -12.98
CA ILE A 264 0.63 2.26 -12.92
C ILE A 264 0.98 1.93 -11.47
N LEU A 265 0.89 0.63 -11.14
CA LEU A 265 1.30 0.07 -9.85
C LEU A 265 2.77 -0.37 -9.90
N GLU A 266 3.55 0.20 -8.98
CA GLU A 266 4.98 -0.08 -8.75
C GLU A 266 5.26 -0.06 -7.24
N HIS A 267 6.43 -0.55 -6.82
CA HIS A 267 6.78 -0.64 -5.41
C HIS A 267 8.13 0.03 -5.11
N ASP A 268 8.19 0.84 -4.05
CA ASP A 268 9.44 1.47 -3.58
C ASP A 268 9.99 0.84 -2.28
N GLY A 269 9.40 -0.27 -1.83
CA GLY A 269 9.86 -1.03 -0.67
C GLY A 269 11.19 -1.79 -0.87
N ALA A 270 11.65 -1.99 -2.10
CA ALA A 270 12.85 -2.76 -2.40
C ALA A 270 13.73 -2.12 -3.48
N ARG A 271 15.05 -2.28 -3.38
CA ARG A 271 16.00 -1.72 -4.35
C ARG A 271 15.75 -2.21 -5.78
N LYS A 272 15.38 -3.48 -5.94
CA LYS A 272 15.17 -4.08 -7.27
C LYS A 272 13.96 -3.49 -7.98
N THR A 273 12.86 -3.24 -7.26
CA THR A 273 11.66 -2.63 -7.82
C THR A 273 11.89 -1.15 -8.11
N VAL A 274 12.64 -0.43 -7.25
CA VAL A 274 13.08 0.94 -7.51
C VAL A 274 13.97 1.05 -8.76
N ASP A 275 14.88 0.11 -8.98
CA ASP A 275 15.72 0.10 -10.19
C ASP A 275 14.87 -0.04 -11.46
N VAL A 276 13.80 -0.85 -11.41
CA VAL A 276 12.81 -0.99 -12.50
C VAL A 276 12.02 0.29 -12.68
N ALA A 277 11.53 0.89 -11.59
CA ALA A 277 10.74 2.12 -11.62
C ALA A 277 11.47 3.31 -12.24
N ILE A 278 12.78 3.41 -12.01
CA ILE A 278 13.62 4.44 -12.64
C ILE A 278 13.71 4.23 -14.16
N ASN A 279 13.82 2.99 -14.64
CA ASN A 279 13.80 2.72 -16.08
C ASN A 279 12.41 2.93 -16.68
N VAL A 280 11.34 2.61 -15.93
CA VAL A 280 9.96 2.92 -16.33
C VAL A 280 9.77 4.43 -16.45
N LEU A 281 10.33 5.22 -15.55
CA LEU A 281 10.31 6.68 -15.63
C LEU A 281 10.91 7.19 -16.94
N ASP A 282 12.05 6.67 -17.37
CA ASP A 282 12.66 7.03 -18.66
C ASP A 282 11.77 6.68 -19.86
N LEU A 283 11.02 5.58 -19.78
CA LEU A 283 10.07 5.17 -20.81
C LEU A 283 8.84 6.07 -20.85
N LEU A 284 8.30 6.46 -19.68
CA LEU A 284 7.07 7.24 -19.58
C LEU A 284 7.30 8.74 -19.78
N GLY A 285 8.42 9.28 -19.31
CA GLY A 285 8.75 10.71 -19.29
C GLY A 285 8.07 11.46 -18.14
N ASP A 286 8.33 12.77 -18.04
CA ASP A 286 7.92 13.57 -16.88
C ASP A 286 6.52 14.20 -16.96
N ASP A 287 5.80 14.07 -18.09
CA ASP A 287 4.43 14.61 -18.23
C ASP A 287 3.40 13.69 -17.56
N GLN A 288 3.54 13.55 -16.25
CA GLN A 288 2.74 12.70 -15.39
C GLN A 288 1.99 13.52 -14.32
N LEU A 289 1.00 12.90 -13.70
CA LEU A 289 0.19 13.51 -12.64
C LEU A 289 0.27 12.69 -11.37
N ALA A 290 0.20 13.34 -10.21
CA ALA A 290 -0.16 12.67 -8.97
C ALA A 290 -1.67 12.35 -8.95
N VAL A 291 -2.09 11.40 -8.10
CA VAL A 291 -3.49 10.90 -8.07
C VAL A 291 -4.51 12.00 -7.82
N SER A 292 -4.25 12.92 -6.89
CA SER A 292 -5.14 14.07 -6.64
C SER A 292 -5.35 14.91 -7.91
N GLN A 293 -4.28 15.14 -8.68
CA GLN A 293 -4.33 15.88 -9.93
C GLN A 293 -5.09 15.10 -11.01
N CYS A 294 -4.96 13.77 -11.07
CA CYS A 294 -5.67 12.91 -12.03
C CYS A 294 -7.19 13.13 -11.99
N VAL A 295 -7.75 13.27 -10.79
CA VAL A 295 -9.20 13.37 -10.56
C VAL A 295 -9.67 14.77 -10.16
N ASN A 296 -8.79 15.78 -10.19
CA ASN A 296 -9.06 17.13 -9.70
C ASN A 296 -9.56 17.15 -8.24
N GLY A 297 -8.98 16.26 -7.42
CA GLY A 297 -9.25 16.16 -5.99
C GLY A 297 -8.34 17.08 -5.16
N ILE A 298 -8.36 16.84 -3.85
CA ILE A 298 -7.48 17.47 -2.86
C ILE A 298 -6.32 16.53 -2.51
N ASP A 299 -5.20 17.07 -2.04
CA ASP A 299 -4.05 16.24 -1.65
C ASP A 299 -4.34 15.50 -0.33
N TYR A 300 -4.79 16.25 0.69
CA TYR A 300 -5.06 15.73 2.04
C TYR A 300 -6.44 16.16 2.53
N ILE A 301 -7.01 15.40 3.46
CA ILE A 301 -8.23 15.81 4.18
C ILE A 301 -7.93 17.03 5.04
N GLN A 302 -6.75 17.05 5.66
CA GLN A 302 -6.28 18.13 6.51
C GLN A 302 -4.75 18.17 6.55
N GLU A 303 -4.19 19.37 6.61
CA GLU A 303 -2.80 19.67 6.96
C GLU A 303 -2.82 20.55 8.23
N PHE A 304 -1.80 20.45 9.09
CA PHE A 304 -1.72 21.21 10.34
C PHE A 304 -0.55 22.20 10.37
#